data_AF-A0A0Q4GYD7-F1
#
_entry.id   AF-A0A0Q4GYD7-F1
#
_cell.length_a   1.000
_cell.length_b   1.000
_cell.length_c   1.000
_cell.angle_alpha   90.00
_cell.angle_beta   90.00
_cell.angle_gamma   90.00
#
_symmetry.space_group_name_H-M   'P 1'
#
loop_
_entity.id
_entity.type
_entity.pdbx_description
1 polymer ?
#
loop_
_entity_poly.entity_id
_entity_poly.type
_entity_poly.pdbx_seq_one_letter_code
_entity_poly.pdbx_strand_id
1 'polypeptide(L)'
;MNPFYDISENTEIPDGSLQLKNLGTEQVSMITGKRTRGGWGESDSYSSTRYYTPVTAENYDREFVTRIIYTRPSYNIEKLLNHHFDHYRQKTGTAGELFIRHMRFEVKDLLQKRNPSDSYLDLFEEWLDGTKPKETHQTMPQNITNNNITVGNINAPTQLQQDSVHSNQTQHDAPKKEELLQALELIKLDIKNMDEQIRKDFDMELTYAATQLQRERDIQPQLTNLGGLMKNVGVNLFTSLISAPIYDSIKPLLGIG
;
A
#
# COMPACT_ATOMS: atom_id res chain seq x y z
N MET A 1 0.11 2.57 -24.69
CA MET A 1 -0.93 1.53 -24.52
C MET A 1 -1.34 1.52 -23.05
N ASN A 2 -2.63 1.56 -22.72
CA ASN A 2 -3.09 1.70 -21.34
C ASN A 2 -2.77 0.42 -20.54
N PRO A 3 -1.99 0.47 -19.44
CA PRO A 3 -1.58 -0.73 -18.71
C PRO A 3 -2.72 -1.36 -17.91
N PHE A 4 -3.81 -0.64 -17.66
CA PHE A 4 -4.91 -1.08 -16.79
C PHE A 4 -5.73 -2.21 -17.40
N TYR A 5 -5.88 -2.26 -18.73
CA TYR A 5 -6.82 -3.18 -19.36
C TYR A 5 -6.13 -4.30 -20.12
N ASP A 6 -6.79 -5.46 -20.16
CA ASP A 6 -6.53 -6.51 -21.13
C ASP A 6 -7.11 -6.07 -22.48
N ILE A 7 -6.24 -5.87 -23.46
CA ILE A 7 -6.59 -5.38 -24.79
C ILE A 7 -6.34 -6.53 -25.76
N SER A 8 -7.34 -6.89 -26.53
CA SER A 8 -7.23 -7.95 -27.54
C SER A 8 -6.19 -7.57 -28.60
N GLU A 9 -5.57 -8.58 -29.22
CA GLU A 9 -4.69 -8.33 -30.37
C GLU A 9 -5.49 -7.92 -31.62
N ASN A 10 -6.74 -8.39 -31.72
CA ASN A 10 -7.65 -8.12 -32.82
C ASN A 10 -8.54 -6.90 -32.56
N THR A 11 -8.96 -6.22 -33.63
CA THR A 11 -9.96 -5.13 -33.59
C THR A 11 -11.39 -5.65 -33.40
N GLU A 12 -11.67 -6.86 -33.89
CA GLU A 12 -12.95 -7.55 -33.69
C GLU A 12 -12.82 -8.59 -32.58
N ILE A 13 -13.72 -8.52 -31.61
CA ILE A 13 -13.80 -9.46 -30.48
C ILE A 13 -15.19 -10.08 -30.43
N PRO A 14 -15.31 -11.35 -30.01
CA PRO A 14 -16.60 -11.98 -29.77
C PRO A 14 -17.43 -11.20 -28.73
N ASP A 15 -18.75 -11.20 -28.87
CA ASP A 15 -19.65 -10.43 -27.99
C ASP A 15 -19.54 -10.83 -26.51
N GLY A 16 -19.13 -12.07 -26.21
CA GLY A 16 -18.88 -12.56 -24.85
C GLY A 16 -17.46 -12.34 -24.30
N SER A 17 -16.56 -11.71 -25.07
CA SER A 17 -15.19 -11.48 -24.63
C SER A 17 -15.14 -10.48 -23.47
N LEU A 18 -14.31 -10.78 -22.47
CA LEU A 18 -14.02 -9.89 -21.36
C LEU A 18 -12.88 -8.91 -21.69
N GLN A 19 -12.25 -9.02 -22.86
CA GLN A 19 -11.18 -8.12 -23.30
C GLN A 19 -11.74 -6.84 -23.92
N LEU A 20 -10.93 -5.77 -23.93
CA LEU A 20 -11.23 -4.56 -24.71
C LEU A 20 -10.70 -4.67 -26.13
N LYS A 21 -11.42 -4.04 -27.06
CA LYS A 21 -10.98 -3.94 -28.45
C LYS A 21 -9.69 -3.14 -28.53
N ASN A 22 -8.79 -3.57 -29.40
CA ASN A 22 -7.66 -2.74 -29.79
C ASN A 22 -8.14 -1.55 -30.60
N LEU A 23 -7.98 -0.34 -30.07
CA LEU A 23 -8.35 0.89 -30.78
C LEU A 23 -7.29 1.31 -31.81
N GLY A 24 -6.13 0.65 -31.84
CA GLY A 24 -5.03 0.98 -32.74
C GLY A 24 -4.31 2.26 -32.35
N THR A 25 -3.69 2.92 -33.34
CA THR A 25 -2.93 4.17 -33.16
C THR A 25 -3.76 5.42 -33.39
N GLU A 26 -4.77 5.34 -34.25
CA GLU A 26 -5.61 6.47 -34.64
C GLU A 26 -7.08 6.05 -34.70
N GLN A 27 -7.98 6.95 -34.31
CA GLN A 27 -9.42 6.78 -34.39
C GLN A 27 -10.03 7.87 -35.27
N VAL A 28 -11.17 7.58 -35.88
CA VAL A 28 -11.92 8.58 -36.66
C VAL A 28 -12.57 9.57 -35.70
N SER A 29 -12.13 10.83 -35.72
CA SER A 29 -12.71 11.90 -34.91
C SER A 29 -13.93 12.52 -35.57
N MET A 30 -13.91 12.62 -36.89
CA MET A 30 -14.96 13.26 -37.67
C MET A 30 -15.03 12.65 -39.06
N ILE A 31 -16.24 12.41 -39.53
CA ILE A 31 -16.51 12.12 -40.95
C ILE A 31 -17.29 13.30 -41.49
N THR A 32 -16.71 13.99 -42.46
CA THR A 32 -17.43 15.00 -43.25
C THR A 32 -17.77 14.38 -44.59
N GLY A 33 -18.95 14.69 -45.11
CA GLY A 33 -19.34 14.17 -46.42
C GLY A 33 -20.47 14.95 -47.03
N LYS A 34 -20.58 14.85 -48.35
CA LYS A 34 -21.69 15.42 -49.11
C LYS A 34 -22.33 14.30 -49.92
N ARG A 35 -23.63 14.15 -49.75
CA ARG A 35 -24.47 13.37 -50.67
C ARG A 35 -24.82 14.29 -51.82
N THR A 36 -24.40 13.92 -53.03
CA THR A 36 -24.83 14.57 -54.25
C THR A 36 -25.94 13.72 -54.83
N ARG A 37 -27.15 14.28 -54.86
CA ARG A 37 -28.33 13.60 -55.38
C ARG A 37 -28.24 13.51 -56.89
N GLY A 38 -28.33 12.30 -57.44
CA GLY A 38 -28.36 12.10 -58.89
C GLY A 38 -29.65 12.67 -59.49
N GLY A 39 -29.60 13.06 -60.76
CA GLY A 39 -30.82 13.35 -61.53
C GLY A 39 -31.68 12.09 -61.74
N TRP A 40 -32.82 12.24 -62.41
CA TRP A 40 -33.67 11.09 -62.77
C TRP A 40 -32.87 10.08 -63.62
N GLY A 41 -32.66 8.88 -63.06
CA GLY A 41 -31.92 7.79 -63.71
C GLY A 41 -30.44 7.67 -63.29
N GLU A 42 -29.91 8.61 -62.50
CA GLU A 42 -28.54 8.52 -61.95
C GLU A 42 -28.53 8.07 -60.50
N SER A 43 -27.55 7.24 -60.14
CA SER A 43 -27.29 6.86 -58.76
C SER A 43 -26.67 8.02 -57.98
N ASP A 44 -27.17 8.26 -56.76
CA ASP A 44 -26.59 9.22 -55.84
C ASP A 44 -25.09 8.93 -55.61
N SER A 45 -24.28 9.99 -55.60
CA SER A 45 -22.86 9.88 -55.24
C SER A 45 -22.61 10.37 -53.82
N TYR A 46 -21.77 9.64 -53.09
CA TYR A 46 -21.37 9.96 -51.74
C TYR A 46 -19.86 10.17 -51.71
N SER A 47 -19.43 11.37 -51.30
CA SER A 47 -18.04 11.62 -50.95
C SER A 47 -17.93 11.83 -49.44
N SER A 48 -16.94 11.19 -48.82
CA SER A 48 -16.65 11.37 -47.40
C SER A 48 -15.16 11.52 -47.16
N THR A 49 -14.79 12.50 -46.37
CA THR A 49 -13.44 12.71 -45.84
C THR A 49 -13.46 12.38 -44.35
N ARG A 50 -12.54 11.51 -43.93
CA ARG A 50 -12.36 11.11 -42.53
C ARG A 50 -11.17 11.87 -41.94
N TYR A 51 -11.37 12.42 -40.76
CA TYR A 51 -10.32 13.02 -39.95
C TYR A 51 -9.97 12.07 -38.83
N TYR A 52 -8.66 11.88 -38.62
CA TYR A 52 -8.13 10.95 -37.64
C TYR A 52 -7.51 11.72 -36.48
N THR A 53 -7.65 11.18 -35.27
CA THR A 53 -6.94 11.66 -34.08
C THR A 53 -6.20 10.51 -33.42
N PRO A 54 -5.05 10.79 -32.77
CA PRO A 54 -4.29 9.76 -32.09
C PRO A 54 -5.10 9.16 -30.93
N VAL A 55 -4.95 7.86 -30.72
CA VAL A 55 -5.60 7.15 -29.62
C VAL A 55 -4.90 7.46 -28.30
N THR A 56 -5.64 7.98 -27.33
CA THR A 56 -5.17 8.29 -25.97
C THR A 56 -5.58 7.20 -24.97
N ALA A 57 -5.03 7.24 -23.76
CA ALA A 57 -5.42 6.33 -22.68
C ALA A 57 -6.91 6.49 -22.31
N GLU A 58 -7.42 7.73 -22.34
CA GLU A 58 -8.83 8.05 -22.08
C GLU A 58 -9.80 7.36 -23.05
N ASN A 59 -9.39 7.15 -24.30
CA ASN A 59 -10.23 6.42 -25.26
C ASN A 59 -10.46 4.97 -24.81
N TYR A 60 -9.45 4.33 -24.22
CA TYR A 60 -9.60 3.00 -23.63
C TYR A 60 -10.48 3.01 -22.39
N ASP A 61 -10.43 4.07 -21.57
CA ASP A 61 -11.36 4.22 -20.44
C ASP A 61 -12.81 4.36 -20.91
N ARG A 62 -13.05 5.11 -21.99
CA ARG A 62 -14.38 5.23 -22.61
C ARG A 62 -14.86 3.91 -23.21
N GLU A 63 -13.99 3.14 -23.85
CA GLU A 63 -14.31 1.80 -24.36
C GLU A 63 -14.64 0.84 -23.21
N PHE A 64 -13.88 0.91 -22.11
CA PHE A 64 -14.15 0.13 -20.91
C PHE A 64 -15.51 0.44 -20.28
N VAL A 65 -15.83 1.72 -20.11
CA VAL A 65 -17.15 2.17 -19.63
C VAL A 65 -18.26 1.69 -20.56
N THR A 66 -18.04 1.78 -21.87
CA THR A 66 -18.98 1.26 -22.87
C THR A 66 -19.21 -0.23 -22.64
N ARG A 67 -18.14 -1.00 -22.45
CA ARG A 67 -18.23 -2.44 -22.18
C ARG A 67 -19.00 -2.77 -20.90
N ILE A 68 -18.82 -2.01 -19.83
CA ILE A 68 -19.61 -2.15 -18.60
C ILE A 68 -21.11 -2.02 -18.89
N ILE A 69 -21.51 -0.94 -19.59
CA ILE A 69 -22.92 -0.64 -19.87
C ILE A 69 -23.57 -1.68 -20.79
N TYR A 70 -22.81 -2.19 -21.76
CA TYR A 70 -23.28 -3.22 -22.69
C TYR A 70 -23.20 -4.64 -22.13
N THR A 71 -22.60 -4.84 -20.96
CA THR A 71 -22.56 -6.16 -20.32
C THR A 71 -23.95 -6.56 -19.86
N ARG A 72 -24.44 -7.67 -20.42
CA ARG A 72 -25.73 -8.26 -20.08
C ARG A 72 -25.53 -9.71 -19.65
N PRO A 73 -26.28 -10.16 -18.63
CA PRO A 73 -27.03 -9.38 -17.64
C PRO A 73 -26.14 -8.45 -16.78
N SER A 74 -26.73 -7.43 -16.14
CA SER A 74 -25.98 -6.39 -15.41
C SER A 74 -25.10 -6.93 -14.28
N TYR A 75 -25.53 -7.99 -13.57
CA TYR A 75 -24.73 -8.63 -12.54
C TYR A 75 -23.45 -9.30 -13.05
N ASN A 76 -23.27 -9.46 -14.37
CA ASN A 76 -22.01 -9.96 -14.92
C ASN A 76 -20.91 -8.89 -15.01
N ILE A 77 -21.19 -7.62 -14.68
CA ILE A 77 -20.16 -6.58 -14.73
C ILE A 77 -18.99 -6.93 -13.80
N GLU A 78 -19.25 -7.57 -12.67
CA GLU A 78 -18.21 -8.02 -11.73
C GLU A 78 -17.19 -8.94 -12.42
N LYS A 79 -17.62 -9.84 -13.31
CA LYS A 79 -16.71 -10.70 -14.06
C LYS A 79 -15.79 -9.91 -14.97
N LEU A 80 -16.33 -8.86 -15.62
CA LEU A 80 -15.54 -7.96 -16.45
C LEU A 80 -14.53 -7.17 -15.61
N LEU A 81 -14.97 -6.61 -14.47
CA LEU A 81 -14.11 -5.86 -13.57
C LEU A 81 -12.97 -6.73 -13.01
N ASN A 82 -13.30 -7.94 -12.53
CA ASN A 82 -12.33 -8.90 -12.03
C ASN A 82 -11.32 -9.34 -13.10
N HIS A 83 -11.77 -9.59 -14.33
CA HIS A 83 -10.88 -9.95 -15.44
C HIS A 83 -9.79 -8.89 -15.67
N HIS A 84 -10.21 -7.63 -15.76
CA HIS A 84 -9.28 -6.52 -15.97
C HIS A 84 -8.38 -6.26 -14.76
N PHE A 85 -8.92 -6.38 -13.55
CA PHE A 85 -8.15 -6.23 -12.33
C PHE A 85 -7.07 -7.33 -12.19
N ASP A 86 -7.43 -8.59 -12.44
CA ASP A 86 -6.49 -9.71 -12.37
C ASP A 86 -5.42 -9.61 -13.47
N HIS A 87 -5.79 -9.22 -14.69
CA HIS A 87 -4.83 -8.95 -15.75
C HIS A 87 -3.84 -7.83 -15.35
N TYR A 88 -4.32 -6.72 -14.78
CA TYR A 88 -3.46 -5.64 -14.31
C TYR A 88 -2.47 -6.11 -13.22
N ARG A 89 -2.97 -6.91 -12.26
CA ARG A 89 -2.14 -7.47 -11.19
C ARG A 89 -1.08 -8.42 -11.72
N GLN A 90 -1.44 -9.30 -12.65
CA GLN A 90 -0.49 -10.22 -13.29
C GLN A 90 0.59 -9.47 -14.09
N LYS A 91 0.20 -8.42 -14.82
CA LYS A 91 1.11 -7.65 -15.67
C LYS A 91 2.08 -6.77 -14.88
N THR A 92 1.62 -6.16 -13.79
CA THR A 92 2.43 -5.21 -13.00
C THR A 92 3.10 -5.85 -11.80
N GLY A 93 2.60 -7.00 -11.33
CA GLY A 93 3.04 -7.65 -10.09
C GLY A 93 2.66 -6.88 -8.81
N THR A 94 1.80 -5.86 -8.92
CA THR A 94 1.40 -5.00 -7.81
C THR A 94 0.09 -5.43 -7.14
N ALA A 95 -0.22 -4.83 -6.00
CA ALA A 95 -1.48 -5.00 -5.28
C ALA A 95 -2.73 -4.55 -6.02
N GLY A 96 -2.58 -3.85 -7.16
CA GLY A 96 -3.71 -3.31 -7.91
C GLY A 96 -4.21 -1.97 -7.36
N GLU A 97 -3.53 -1.36 -6.39
CA GLU A 97 -3.95 -0.09 -5.78
C GLU A 97 -4.16 1.03 -6.81
N LEU A 98 -3.23 1.16 -7.77
CA LEU A 98 -3.33 2.15 -8.83
C LEU A 98 -4.57 1.90 -9.71
N PHE A 99 -4.89 0.64 -9.99
CA PHE A 99 -6.09 0.27 -10.74
C PHE A 99 -7.35 0.66 -9.97
N ILE A 100 -7.44 0.35 -8.67
CA ILE A 100 -8.60 0.73 -7.85
C ILE A 100 -8.76 2.26 -7.76
N ARG A 101 -7.67 3.01 -7.63
CA ARG A 101 -7.71 4.48 -7.67
C ARG A 101 -8.19 4.99 -9.03
N HIS A 102 -7.68 4.44 -10.14
CA HIS A 102 -8.11 4.77 -11.49
C HIS A 102 -9.61 4.49 -11.69
N MET A 103 -10.09 3.33 -11.24
CA MET A 103 -11.51 2.98 -11.29
C MET A 103 -12.37 3.96 -10.48
N ARG A 104 -11.91 4.34 -9.28
CA ARG A 104 -12.66 5.19 -8.34
C ARG A 104 -12.78 6.65 -8.80
N PHE A 105 -11.73 7.20 -9.40
CA PHE A 105 -11.67 8.63 -9.74
C PHE A 105 -11.88 8.94 -11.21
N GLU A 106 -11.35 8.12 -12.13
CA GLU A 106 -11.43 8.39 -13.57
C GLU A 106 -12.61 7.65 -14.21
N VAL A 107 -12.68 6.33 -14.01
CA VAL A 107 -13.71 5.49 -14.67
C VAL A 107 -15.10 5.75 -14.09
N LYS A 108 -15.21 5.91 -12.76
CA LYS A 108 -16.49 6.19 -12.11
C LYS A 108 -17.15 7.46 -12.64
N ASP A 109 -16.39 8.54 -12.77
CA ASP A 109 -16.89 9.82 -13.30
C ASP A 109 -17.32 9.67 -14.78
N LEU A 110 -16.53 8.97 -15.59
CA LEU A 110 -16.90 8.66 -16.98
C LEU A 110 -18.16 7.79 -17.08
N LEU A 111 -18.33 6.81 -16.18
CA LEU A 111 -19.50 5.96 -16.10
C LEU A 111 -20.75 6.78 -15.75
N GLN A 112 -20.67 7.63 -14.73
CA GLN A 112 -21.78 8.52 -14.33
C GLN A 112 -22.20 9.47 -15.47
N LYS A 113 -21.24 10.05 -16.20
CA LYS A 113 -21.52 10.92 -17.36
C LYS A 113 -22.28 10.23 -18.49
N ARG A 114 -22.20 8.90 -18.58
CA ARG A 114 -22.96 8.10 -19.56
C ARG A 114 -24.39 7.78 -19.11
N ASN A 115 -24.76 8.14 -17.88
CA ASN A 115 -26.08 7.95 -17.29
C ASN A 115 -26.61 6.50 -17.41
N PRO A 116 -25.86 5.49 -16.93
CA PRO A 116 -26.34 4.10 -16.88
C PRO A 116 -27.48 3.96 -15.88
N SER A 117 -28.19 2.83 -15.90
CA SER A 117 -29.17 2.54 -14.84
C SER A 117 -28.48 2.38 -13.48
N ASP A 118 -29.13 2.84 -12.42
CA ASP A 118 -28.61 2.82 -11.04
C ASP A 118 -28.00 1.49 -10.64
N SER A 119 -28.57 0.37 -11.05
CA SER A 119 -28.03 -0.97 -10.77
C SER A 119 -26.58 -1.18 -11.24
N TYR A 120 -26.15 -0.55 -12.34
CA TYR A 120 -24.74 -0.65 -12.77
C TYR A 120 -23.82 0.18 -11.87
N LEU A 121 -24.29 1.33 -11.39
CA LEU A 121 -23.52 2.18 -10.47
C LEU A 121 -23.39 1.48 -9.12
N ASP A 122 -24.49 0.96 -8.57
CA ASP A 122 -24.51 0.25 -7.29
C ASP A 122 -23.58 -0.96 -7.33
N LEU A 123 -23.67 -1.80 -8.37
CA LEU A 123 -22.80 -2.98 -8.52
C LEU A 123 -21.32 -2.59 -8.72
N PHE A 124 -21.05 -1.47 -9.39
CA PHE A 124 -19.68 -0.98 -9.58
C PHE A 124 -19.10 -0.43 -8.26
N GLU A 125 -19.91 0.27 -7.47
CA GLU A 125 -19.52 0.75 -6.14
C GLU A 125 -19.35 -0.39 -5.14
N GLU A 126 -20.28 -1.35 -5.12
CA GLU A 126 -20.17 -2.57 -4.32
C GLU A 126 -18.89 -3.34 -4.66
N TRP A 127 -18.57 -3.46 -5.95
CA TRP A 127 -17.33 -4.07 -6.39
C TRP A 127 -16.10 -3.27 -5.91
N LEU A 128 -16.11 -1.95 -5.98
CA LEU A 128 -15.01 -1.10 -5.49
C LEU A 128 -14.80 -1.19 -3.98
N ASP A 129 -15.86 -1.36 -3.21
CA ASP A 129 -15.81 -1.44 -1.75
C ASP A 129 -15.45 -2.86 -1.27
N GLY A 130 -15.90 -3.88 -2.00
CA GLY A 130 -15.54 -5.28 -1.78
C GLY A 130 -14.13 -5.62 -2.25
N THR A 131 -13.65 -4.95 -3.29
CA THR A 131 -12.30 -5.14 -3.84
C THR A 131 -11.29 -4.32 -3.05
N LYS A 132 -10.92 -4.83 -1.89
CA LYS A 132 -9.70 -4.37 -1.22
C LYS A 132 -8.52 -4.80 -2.09
N PRO A 133 -7.62 -3.90 -2.53
CA PRO A 133 -6.35 -4.33 -3.07
C PRO A 133 -5.74 -5.24 -2.00
N LYS A 134 -5.55 -6.52 -2.33
CA LYS A 134 -4.83 -7.43 -1.44
C LYS A 134 -3.52 -6.70 -1.16
N GLU A 135 -3.21 -6.43 0.11
CA GLU A 135 -1.91 -5.87 0.51
C GLU A 135 -0.83 -6.80 -0.04
N THR A 136 -0.39 -6.52 -1.26
CA THR A 136 0.54 -7.39 -2.00
C THR A 136 1.91 -6.80 -1.75
N HIS A 137 2.33 -6.85 -0.48
CA HIS A 137 3.66 -7.35 -0.23
C HIS A 137 3.64 -8.79 -0.75
N GLN A 138 4.41 -9.10 -1.79
CA GLN A 138 4.47 -10.44 -2.38
C GLN A 138 4.80 -11.47 -1.29
N THR A 139 3.78 -12.14 -0.76
CA THR A 139 3.91 -13.39 -0.02
C THR A 139 3.64 -14.50 -1.03
N MET A 140 4.71 -15.12 -1.51
CA MET A 140 4.59 -16.42 -2.16
C MET A 140 3.86 -17.39 -1.22
N PRO A 141 3.13 -18.41 -1.72
CA PRO A 141 2.56 -19.44 -0.88
C PRO A 141 3.70 -20.14 -0.15
N GLN A 142 3.97 -19.71 1.08
CA GLN A 142 4.85 -20.43 1.98
C GLN A 142 4.13 -21.74 2.27
N ASN A 143 4.64 -22.82 1.70
CA ASN A 143 4.62 -24.08 2.43
C ASN A 143 5.25 -23.75 3.78
N ILE A 144 4.42 -23.62 4.81
CA ILE A 144 4.86 -23.47 6.19
C ILE A 144 5.47 -24.82 6.56
N THR A 145 6.69 -25.05 6.09
CA THR A 145 7.61 -25.95 6.75
C THR A 145 8.01 -25.19 8.00
N ASN A 146 7.37 -25.50 9.13
CA ASN A 146 7.84 -25.09 10.45
C ASN A 146 9.22 -25.72 10.66
N ASN A 147 10.26 -25.10 10.10
CA ASN A 147 11.63 -25.45 10.38
C ASN A 147 11.93 -24.86 11.76
N ASN A 148 11.65 -25.66 12.79
CA ASN A 148 12.09 -25.36 14.14
C ASN A 148 13.62 -25.54 14.17
N ILE A 149 14.36 -24.47 13.94
CA ILE A 149 15.81 -24.47 14.07
C ILE A 149 16.12 -24.29 15.55
N THR A 150 16.27 -25.40 16.26
CA THR A 150 16.79 -25.39 17.64
C THR A 150 18.31 -25.22 17.57
N VAL A 151 18.79 -23.98 17.68
CA VAL A 151 20.22 -23.73 17.85
C VAL A 151 20.56 -24.09 19.29
N GLY A 152 21.26 -25.21 19.47
CA GLY A 152 21.78 -25.62 20.76
C GLY A 152 22.74 -24.58 21.33
N ASN A 153 22.68 -24.42 22.65
CA ASN A 153 23.49 -23.59 23.53
C ASN A 153 24.88 -23.19 22.98
N ILE A 154 24.97 -22.04 22.28
CA ILE A 154 26.24 -21.44 21.89
C ILE A 154 26.12 -19.93 22.12
N ASN A 155 26.95 -19.40 23.04
CA ASN A 155 27.16 -17.98 23.33
C ASN A 155 27.81 -17.24 22.14
N ALA A 156 27.26 -17.35 20.93
CA ALA A 156 27.71 -16.66 19.75
C ALA A 156 26.55 -15.88 19.12
N PRO A 157 26.71 -14.58 18.81
CA PRO A 157 25.73 -13.86 18.02
C PRO A 157 25.77 -14.40 16.59
N THR A 158 25.02 -15.46 16.33
CA THR A 158 24.89 -16.03 14.98
C THR A 158 23.71 -15.34 14.31
N GLN A 159 23.99 -14.42 13.39
CA GLN A 159 22.97 -13.83 12.53
C GLN A 159 22.69 -14.82 11.39
N LEU A 160 21.52 -15.48 11.46
CA LEU A 160 20.96 -16.19 10.32
C LEU A 160 20.26 -15.17 9.42
N GLN A 161 20.96 -14.66 8.42
CA GLN A 161 20.33 -13.89 7.34
C GLN A 161 19.71 -14.86 6.33
N GLN A 162 18.39 -15.03 6.40
CA GLN A 162 17.63 -15.46 5.23
C GLN A 162 17.36 -14.20 4.41
N ASP A 163 17.74 -14.21 3.13
CA ASP A 163 17.51 -13.12 2.17
C ASP A 163 16.02 -12.77 2.11
N SER A 164 15.63 -11.81 2.94
CA SER A 164 14.27 -11.33 3.12
C SER A 164 14.37 -9.82 3.09
N VAL A 165 13.88 -9.23 2.00
CA VAL A 165 13.93 -7.78 1.70
C VAL A 165 13.18 -6.96 2.77
N HIS A 166 12.47 -7.60 3.70
CA HIS A 166 11.74 -6.97 4.80
C HIS A 166 11.80 -7.78 6.11
N SER A 167 12.94 -8.42 6.42
CA SER A 167 13.11 -9.06 7.73
C SER A 167 13.26 -8.00 8.83
N ASN A 168 12.13 -7.52 9.35
CA ASN A 168 12.12 -6.95 10.69
C ASN A 168 12.13 -8.13 11.66
N GLN A 169 13.34 -8.61 11.96
CA GLN A 169 13.54 -9.47 13.12
C GLN A 169 13.29 -8.60 14.36
N THR A 170 12.04 -8.57 14.82
CA THR A 170 11.72 -8.09 16.16
C THR A 170 12.16 -9.17 17.12
N GLN A 171 13.41 -9.09 17.58
CA GLN A 171 13.79 -9.77 18.81
C GLN A 171 12.95 -9.15 19.92
N HIS A 172 11.90 -9.86 20.33
CA HIS A 172 11.27 -9.66 21.63
C HIS A 172 12.15 -10.29 22.70
N ASP A 173 13.42 -9.88 22.76
CA ASP A 173 14.21 -10.05 23.96
C ASP A 173 13.73 -8.94 24.88
N ALA A 174 12.72 -9.25 25.71
CA ALA A 174 12.38 -8.38 26.83
C ALA A 174 13.69 -8.13 27.59
N PRO A 175 14.12 -6.86 27.76
CA PRO A 175 15.42 -6.58 28.33
C PRO A 175 15.49 -7.20 29.72
N LYS A 176 16.61 -7.87 29.98
CA LYS A 176 16.77 -8.61 31.24
C LYS A 176 16.82 -7.61 32.39
N LYS A 177 16.45 -8.07 33.59
CA LYS A 177 16.47 -7.25 34.81
C LYS A 177 17.82 -6.56 35.01
N GLU A 178 18.91 -7.24 34.68
CA GLU A 178 20.27 -6.73 34.76
C GLU A 178 20.54 -5.58 33.78
N GLU A 179 20.01 -5.67 32.56
CA GLU A 179 20.16 -4.63 31.52
C GLU A 179 19.36 -3.38 31.89
N LEU A 180 18.16 -3.56 32.44
CA LEU A 180 17.34 -2.45 32.95
C LEU A 180 18.03 -1.75 34.13
N LEU A 181 18.60 -2.49 35.08
CA LEU A 181 19.38 -1.92 36.18
C LEU A 181 20.60 -1.15 35.65
N GLN A 182 21.30 -1.70 34.67
CA GLN A 182 22.45 -1.05 34.06
C GLN A 182 22.07 0.28 33.41
N ALA A 183 20.94 0.36 32.71
CA ALA A 183 20.48 1.63 32.14
C ALA A 183 20.10 2.67 33.19
N LEU A 184 19.43 2.26 34.28
CA LEU A 184 19.10 3.19 35.37
C LEU A 184 20.37 3.79 35.99
N GLU A 185 21.44 3.00 36.15
CA GLU A 185 22.73 3.49 36.65
C GLU A 185 23.44 4.41 35.65
N LEU A 186 23.34 4.15 34.34
CA LEU A 186 23.90 5.05 33.31
C LEU A 186 23.17 6.38 33.27
N ILE A 187 21.84 6.38 33.36
CA ILE A 187 21.03 7.61 33.48
C ILE A 187 21.48 8.38 34.72
N LYS A 188 21.63 7.69 35.86
CA LYS A 188 22.09 8.30 37.12
C LYS A 188 23.49 8.94 36.99
N LEU A 189 24.37 8.33 36.21
CA LEU A 189 25.70 8.89 35.94
C LEU A 189 25.60 10.19 35.13
N ASP A 190 24.77 10.19 34.09
CA ASP A 190 24.60 11.32 33.18
C ASP A 190 23.92 12.53 33.85
N ILE A 191 22.97 12.31 34.77
CA ILE A 191 22.28 13.41 35.48
C ILE A 191 23.11 14.05 36.59
N LYS A 192 24.24 13.46 37.00
CA LYS A 192 25.01 13.89 38.18
C LYS A 192 25.43 15.37 38.13
N ASN A 193 25.74 15.85 36.93
CA ASN A 193 26.21 17.21 36.67
C ASN A 193 25.10 18.16 36.18
N MET A 194 23.83 17.71 36.21
CA MET A 194 22.68 18.56 35.85
C MET A 194 22.27 19.48 37.00
N ASP A 195 21.40 20.44 36.70
CA ASP A 195 20.79 21.33 37.68
C ASP A 195 20.11 20.52 38.81
N GLU A 196 20.16 21.04 40.04
CA GLU A 196 19.66 20.33 41.22
C GLU A 196 18.16 20.01 41.12
N GLN A 197 17.36 20.90 40.53
CA GLN A 197 15.92 20.69 40.39
C GLN A 197 15.64 19.57 39.40
N ILE A 198 16.31 19.58 38.25
CA ILE A 198 16.21 18.53 37.23
C ILE A 198 16.66 17.19 37.81
N ARG A 199 17.80 17.16 38.51
CA ARG A 199 18.34 15.94 39.11
C ARG A 199 17.38 15.30 40.11
N LYS A 200 16.66 16.10 40.92
CA LYS A 200 15.68 15.58 41.89
C LYS A 200 14.53 14.84 41.22
N ASP A 201 14.02 15.36 40.11
CA ASP A 201 12.92 14.74 39.36
C ASP A 201 13.37 13.40 38.78
N PHE A 202 14.59 13.33 38.23
CA PHE A 202 15.18 12.08 37.77
C PHE A 202 15.46 11.09 38.91
N ASP A 203 16.06 11.53 40.01
CA ASP A 203 16.39 10.67 41.16
C ASP A 203 15.13 10.01 41.73
N MET A 204 14.00 10.74 41.75
CA MET A 204 12.72 10.20 42.18
C MET A 204 12.24 9.07 41.28
N GLU A 205 12.18 9.29 39.97
CA GLU A 205 11.73 8.28 38.99
C GLU A 205 12.68 7.08 38.92
N LEU A 206 14.01 7.32 39.00
CA LEU A 206 15.02 6.25 39.05
C LEU A 206 14.84 5.38 40.30
N THR A 207 14.57 5.98 41.45
CA THR A 207 14.35 5.24 42.70
C THR A 207 13.08 4.40 42.64
N TYR A 208 12.00 4.95 42.07
CA TYR A 208 10.75 4.20 41.88
C TYR A 208 10.94 3.05 40.88
N ALA A 209 11.61 3.29 39.76
CA ALA A 209 11.92 2.26 38.77
C ALA A 209 12.76 1.12 39.40
N ALA A 210 13.83 1.45 40.11
CA ALA A 210 14.68 0.46 40.77
C ALA A 210 13.91 -0.36 41.81
N THR A 211 13.06 0.29 42.62
CA THR A 211 12.24 -0.38 43.64
C THR A 211 11.20 -1.32 43.03
N GLN A 212 10.55 -0.90 41.95
CA GLN A 212 9.55 -1.73 41.26
C GLN A 212 10.21 -2.90 40.53
N LEU A 213 11.37 -2.68 39.91
CA LEU A 213 12.16 -3.73 39.26
C LEU A 213 12.67 -4.77 40.26
N GLN A 214 13.09 -4.36 41.46
CA GLN A 214 13.44 -5.28 42.53
C GLN A 214 12.27 -6.16 42.96
N ARG A 215 11.05 -5.61 42.97
CA ARG A 215 9.80 -6.31 43.31
C ARG A 215 9.18 -7.09 42.15
N GLU A 216 9.88 -7.22 41.03
CA GLU A 216 9.42 -7.91 39.82
C GLU A 216 8.08 -7.36 39.29
N ARG A 217 7.87 -6.05 39.46
CA ARG A 217 6.71 -5.33 38.93
C ARG A 217 7.07 -4.63 37.64
N ASP A 218 6.04 -4.36 36.83
CA ASP A 218 6.17 -3.59 35.61
C ASP A 218 6.71 -2.18 35.91
N ILE A 219 7.77 -1.79 35.19
CA ILE A 219 8.44 -0.48 35.30
C ILE A 219 8.25 0.39 34.06
N GLN A 220 7.49 -0.07 33.06
CA GLN A 220 7.21 0.65 31.82
C GLN A 220 6.74 2.10 32.06
N PRO A 221 5.86 2.39 33.05
CA PRO A 221 5.45 3.77 33.31
C PRO A 221 6.60 4.68 33.73
N GLN A 222 7.50 4.18 34.58
CA GLN A 222 8.65 4.94 35.08
C GLN A 222 9.69 5.14 33.98
N LEU A 223 9.93 4.13 33.13
CA LEU A 223 10.81 4.28 31.97
C LEU A 223 10.25 5.32 30.97
N THR A 224 8.93 5.32 30.75
CA THR A 224 8.28 6.31 29.89
C THR A 224 8.40 7.73 30.47
N ASN A 225 8.21 7.87 31.79
CA ASN A 225 8.39 9.15 32.48
C ASN A 225 9.84 9.65 32.37
N LEU A 226 10.82 8.76 32.62
CA LEU A 226 12.24 9.07 32.47
C LEU A 226 12.56 9.54 31.06
N GLY A 227 12.05 8.87 30.03
CA GLY A 227 12.25 9.31 28.66
C GLY A 227 11.58 10.65 28.32
N GLY A 228 10.43 10.95 28.93
CA GLY A 228 9.80 12.27 28.88
C GLY A 228 10.70 13.36 29.50
N LEU A 229 11.27 13.11 30.68
CA LEU A 229 12.25 14.00 31.31
C LEU A 229 13.49 14.17 30.43
N MET A 230 14.01 13.08 29.83
CA MET A 230 15.15 13.13 28.92
C MET A 230 14.86 13.97 27.66
N LYS A 231 13.65 13.89 27.10
CA LYS A 231 13.22 14.72 25.97
C LYS A 231 13.19 16.21 26.35
N ASN A 232 12.72 16.54 27.56
CA ASN A 232 12.62 17.92 28.03
C ASN A 232 14.00 18.57 28.27
N VAL A 233 14.95 17.80 28.77
CA VAL A 233 16.31 18.29 29.09
C VAL A 233 17.25 18.21 27.88
N GLY A 234 16.98 17.29 26.96
CA GLY A 234 17.75 17.05 25.75
C GLY A 234 18.45 15.70 25.81
N VAL A 235 18.02 14.77 24.96
CA VAL A 235 18.52 13.38 24.92
C VAL A 235 20.04 13.32 24.75
N ASN A 236 20.64 14.26 24.02
CA ASN A 236 22.08 14.32 23.77
C ASN A 236 22.95 14.52 25.03
N LEU A 237 22.35 14.89 26.17
CA LEU A 237 23.06 15.01 27.45
C LEU A 237 23.30 13.66 28.13
N PHE A 238 22.64 12.59 27.66
CA PHE A 238 22.74 11.24 28.20
C PHE A 238 23.76 10.41 27.42
N THR A 239 25.01 10.90 27.37
CA THR A 239 26.06 10.32 26.53
C THR A 239 26.50 8.94 26.99
N SER A 240 26.53 8.68 28.31
CA SER A 240 26.85 7.35 28.85
C SER A 240 25.77 6.34 28.51
N LEU A 241 24.50 6.76 28.56
CA LEU A 241 23.40 5.90 28.13
C LEU A 241 23.42 5.66 26.61
N ILE A 242 23.54 6.71 25.79
CA ILE A 242 23.50 6.60 24.31
C ILE A 242 24.64 5.73 23.78
N SER A 243 25.82 5.81 24.40
CA SER A 243 26.99 5.02 23.99
C SER A 243 26.97 3.57 24.47
N ALA A 244 26.02 3.20 25.33
CA ALA A 244 25.96 1.86 25.88
C ALA A 244 25.34 0.87 24.88
N PRO A 245 25.85 -0.37 24.79
CA PRO A 245 25.29 -1.41 23.91
C PRO A 245 23.81 -1.73 24.19
N ILE A 246 23.33 -1.47 25.40
CA ILE A 246 21.94 -1.69 25.83
C ILE A 246 20.99 -0.58 25.38
N TYR A 247 21.50 0.53 24.82
CA TYR A 247 20.69 1.69 24.48
C TYR A 247 19.60 1.35 23.47
N ASP A 248 19.94 0.64 22.39
CA ASP A 248 18.98 0.31 21.33
C ASP A 248 17.84 -0.57 21.85
N SER A 249 18.12 -1.44 22.83
CA SER A 249 17.12 -2.28 23.49
C SER A 249 16.18 -1.50 24.41
N ILE A 250 16.67 -0.42 25.03
CA ILE A 250 15.96 0.32 26.09
C ILE A 250 15.29 1.59 25.56
N LYS A 251 15.81 2.16 24.47
CA LYS A 251 15.25 3.29 23.74
C LYS A 251 13.73 3.20 23.48
N PRO A 252 13.16 2.07 22.99
CA PRO A 252 11.71 1.96 22.80
C PRO A 252 10.94 2.01 24.11
N LEU A 253 11.49 1.50 25.21
CA LEU A 253 10.85 1.51 26.54
C LEU A 253 10.84 2.91 27.17
N LEU A 254 11.83 3.72 26.85
CA LEU A 254 11.87 5.13 27.23
C LEU A 254 10.89 5.99 26.40
N GLY A 255 10.29 5.45 25.34
CA GLY A 255 9.44 6.24 24.44
C GLY A 255 10.23 7.33 23.69
N ILE A 256 11.55 7.15 23.55
CA ILE A 256 12.45 8.03 22.80
C ILE A 256 12.57 7.50 21.37
N GLY A 257 11.44 7.53 20.68
CA GLY A 257 11.32 7.47 19.22
C GLY A 257 10.94 8.84 18.68
#